data_AF-A0A8S9KS10-F1
#
_entry.id   AF-A0A8S9KS10-F1
#
_cell.length_a   1.000
_cell.length_b   1.000
_cell.length_c   1.000
_cell.angle_alpha   90.00
_cell.angle_beta   90.00
_cell.angle_gamma   90.00
#
_symmetry.space_group_name_H-M   'P 1'
#
loop_
_entity.id
_entity.type
_entity.pdbx_description
1 polymer ?
#
loop_
_entity_poly.entity_id
_entity_poly.type
_entity_poly.pdbx_seq_one_letter_code
_entity_poly.pdbx_strand_id
1 'polypeptide(L)'
;MHNPSLMCTHEVIRLGRGGVVSRSQVNSPPYDRMTAGLSINGFMYYGASVPNQIYTETPTPVFVCFDVRYERVLSFITTPKEVLVRQGLTVLIEYKGKLAVIVPNCGRCSSFHRFNLWILEDVTKHEWSKQTFELPLSLPFTFAGARTISQGTNKAGEIIFYPTTLTGRAQPFYVFYYNPVTKNMRKVRIHGIADTEEFWNRYGLTGVCCASFSPQHVDSIAFYNVFLCVRA
;
A
#
# COMPACT_ATOMS: atom_id res chain seq x y z
N MET A 1 9.86 -29.81 8.87
CA MET A 1 11.21 -29.88 8.25
C MET A 1 11.04 -29.49 6.78
N HIS A 2 11.73 -28.44 6.31
CA HIS A 2 11.57 -27.91 4.94
C HIS A 2 12.08 -28.89 3.88
N ASN A 3 11.36 -29.07 2.77
CA ASN A 3 11.90 -29.70 1.57
C ASN A 3 12.92 -28.72 0.93
N PRO A 4 14.22 -29.03 0.91
CA PRO A 4 15.28 -28.08 0.51
C PRO A 4 15.34 -27.80 -0.99
N SER A 5 14.45 -28.38 -1.80
CA SER A 5 14.50 -28.32 -3.28
C SER A 5 13.71 -27.18 -3.92
N LEU A 6 12.99 -26.36 -3.14
CA LEU A 6 12.24 -25.21 -3.65
C LEU A 6 12.62 -23.94 -2.87
N MET A 7 13.53 -23.14 -3.44
CA MET A 7 13.90 -21.81 -2.93
C MET A 7 13.31 -20.74 -3.85
N CYS A 8 12.88 -19.61 -3.29
CA CYS A 8 12.62 -18.41 -4.08
C CYS A 8 13.93 -17.65 -4.27
N THR A 9 14.21 -17.25 -5.51
CA THR A 9 15.34 -16.38 -5.83
C THR A 9 14.81 -14.98 -6.10
N HIS A 10 15.33 -14.01 -5.35
CA HIS A 10 15.05 -12.59 -5.51
C HIS A 10 16.21 -11.94 -6.24
N GLU A 11 15.91 -11.21 -7.31
CA GLU A 11 16.89 -10.36 -7.98
C GLU A 11 16.85 -8.97 -7.35
N VAL A 12 18.01 -8.47 -6.92
CA VAL A 12 18.16 -7.10 -6.44
C VAL A 12 18.96 -6.31 -7.47
N ILE A 13 18.39 -5.19 -7.90
CA ILE A 13 18.99 -4.29 -8.88
C ILE A 13 19.32 -2.98 -8.16
N ARG A 14 20.61 -2.65 -8.09
CA ARG A 14 21.06 -1.33 -7.59
C ARG A 14 21.35 -0.41 -8.75
N LEU A 15 20.84 0.81 -8.65
CA LEU A 15 21.16 1.91 -9.54
C LEU A 15 22.18 2.80 -8.85
N GLY A 16 23.44 2.68 -9.25
CA GLY A 16 24.55 3.49 -8.79
C GLY A 16 24.64 4.85 -9.49
N ARG A 17 25.49 5.73 -8.96
CA ARG A 17 25.77 7.04 -9.55
C ARG A 17 26.33 6.87 -10.98
N GLY A 18 25.86 7.68 -11.92
CA GLY A 18 26.30 7.61 -13.32
C GLY A 18 25.63 6.51 -14.14
N GLY A 19 24.50 5.94 -13.67
CA GLY A 19 23.75 4.93 -14.41
C GLY A 19 24.35 3.52 -14.33
N VAL A 20 25.32 3.30 -13.45
CA VAL A 20 25.90 1.97 -13.21
C VAL A 20 24.84 1.09 -12.57
N VAL A 21 24.51 -0.03 -13.21
CA VAL A 21 23.54 -1.01 -12.70
C VAL A 21 24.28 -2.23 -12.19
N SER A 22 24.05 -2.63 -10.94
CA SER A 22 24.55 -3.91 -10.40
C SER A 22 23.39 -4.82 -10.04
N ARG A 23 23.58 -6.13 -10.24
CA ARG A 23 22.57 -7.17 -9.95
C ARG A 23 23.14 -8.16 -8.93
N SER A 24 22.33 -8.54 -7.95
CA SER A 24 22.64 -9.62 -6.99
C SER A 24 21.43 -10.54 -6.85
N GLN A 25 21.68 -11.77 -6.40
CA GLN A 25 20.64 -12.76 -6.15
C GLN A 25 20.61 -13.14 -4.66
N VAL A 26 19.40 -13.24 -4.13
CA VAL A 26 19.16 -13.57 -2.73
C VAL A 26 18.17 -14.72 -2.69
N ASN A 27 18.53 -15.80 -2.00
CA ASN A 27 17.64 -16.95 -1.86
C ASN A 27 16.86 -16.85 -0.54
N SER A 28 15.61 -17.30 -0.56
CA SER A 28 14.76 -17.42 0.63
C SER A 28 13.95 -18.72 0.60
N PRO A 29 13.37 -19.12 1.74
CA PRO A 29 12.27 -20.09 1.75
C PRO A 29 11.17 -19.69 0.76
N PRO A 30 10.41 -20.66 0.22
CA PRO A 30 9.41 -20.41 -0.79
C PRO A 30 8.22 -19.62 -0.20
N TYR A 31 7.77 -18.59 -0.91
CA TYR A 31 6.55 -17.85 -0.63
C TYR A 31 6.03 -17.16 -1.89
N ASP A 32 4.74 -16.86 -1.90
CA ASP A 32 4.11 -16.10 -2.98
C ASP A 32 3.82 -14.68 -2.52
N ARG A 33 4.35 -13.69 -3.24
CA ARG A 33 4.12 -12.27 -2.92
C ARG A 33 2.65 -11.90 -3.17
N MET A 34 2.01 -11.26 -2.18
CA MET A 34 0.60 -10.87 -2.24
C MET A 34 0.39 -9.36 -2.41
N THR A 35 1.29 -8.52 -1.93
CA THR A 35 1.14 -7.05 -1.97
C THR A 35 2.32 -6.36 -2.64
N ALA A 36 2.13 -5.09 -3.01
CA ALA A 36 3.25 -4.20 -3.28
C ALA A 36 4.10 -4.00 -2.01
N GLY A 37 5.37 -3.66 -2.21
CA GLY A 37 6.30 -3.33 -1.14
C GLY A 37 6.11 -1.92 -0.61
N LEU A 38 6.28 -1.75 0.70
CA LEU A 38 6.33 -0.47 1.39
C LEU A 38 7.70 -0.31 2.04
N SER A 39 8.41 0.76 1.70
CA SER A 39 9.72 1.06 2.28
C SER A 39 9.58 2.01 3.47
N ILE A 40 10.14 1.62 4.61
CA ILE A 40 10.16 2.41 5.85
C ILE A 40 11.57 2.31 6.43
N ASN A 41 12.27 3.44 6.59
CA ASN A 41 13.55 3.52 7.29
C ASN A 41 14.61 2.48 6.84
N GLY A 42 14.71 2.20 5.54
CA GLY A 42 15.67 1.24 4.98
C GLY A 42 15.22 -0.22 4.99
N PHE A 43 14.01 -0.50 5.47
CA PHE A 43 13.38 -1.82 5.39
C PHE A 43 12.23 -1.79 4.39
N MET A 44 12.03 -2.90 3.67
CA MET A 44 10.90 -3.09 2.78
C MET A 44 9.96 -4.15 3.36
N TYR A 45 8.67 -3.83 3.42
CA TYR A 45 7.62 -4.70 3.93
C TYR A 45 6.62 -5.05 2.83
N TYR A 46 6.26 -6.31 2.70
CA TYR A 46 5.17 -6.74 1.81
C TYR A 46 4.48 -7.98 2.37
N GLY A 47 3.19 -8.12 2.10
CA GLY A 47 2.45 -9.33 2.38
C GLY A 47 2.84 -10.46 1.42
N ALA A 48 2.92 -11.67 1.95
CA ALA A 48 3.18 -12.90 1.22
C ALA A 48 2.37 -14.06 1.82
N SER A 49 2.26 -15.15 1.08
CA SER A 49 1.75 -16.42 1.60
C SER A 49 2.83 -17.49 1.56
N VAL A 50 3.07 -18.14 2.69
CA VAL A 50 4.00 -19.27 2.79
C VAL A 50 3.21 -20.57 2.51
N PRO A 51 3.69 -21.44 1.60
CA PRO A 51 3.07 -22.73 1.34
C PRO A 51 3.12 -23.61 2.60
N ASN A 52 2.01 -24.28 2.91
CA ASN A 52 2.00 -25.28 3.98
C ASN A 52 2.53 -26.62 3.42
N GLN A 53 3.14 -27.43 4.28
CA GLN A 53 3.66 -28.76 3.89
C GLN A 53 2.56 -29.74 3.47
N ILE A 54 1.33 -29.47 3.88
CA ILE A 54 0.14 -30.25 3.53
C ILE A 54 -0.65 -29.45 2.50
N TYR A 55 -0.71 -29.94 1.25
CA TYR A 55 -1.36 -29.28 0.11
C TYR A 55 -2.86 -28.99 0.30
N THR A 56 -3.50 -29.57 1.32
CA THR A 56 -4.91 -29.35 1.65
C THR A 56 -5.14 -28.15 2.57
N GLU A 57 -4.09 -27.55 3.14
CA GLU A 57 -4.21 -26.39 4.01
C GLU A 57 -4.07 -25.08 3.23
N THR A 58 -4.81 -24.06 3.67
CA THR A 58 -4.67 -22.72 3.12
C THR A 58 -3.28 -22.15 3.44
N PRO A 59 -2.55 -21.59 2.45
CA PRO A 59 -1.26 -20.95 2.68
C PRO A 59 -1.30 -19.93 3.82
N THR A 60 -0.25 -19.90 4.63
CA THR A 60 -0.20 -19.03 5.82
C THR A 60 0.20 -17.60 5.41
N PRO A 61 -0.65 -16.58 5.65
CA PRO A 61 -0.32 -15.21 5.32
C PRO A 61 0.69 -14.63 6.32
N VAL A 62 1.72 -13.96 5.81
CA VAL A 62 2.79 -13.32 6.59
C VAL A 62 3.19 -12.00 5.95
N PHE A 63 3.81 -11.10 6.71
CA PHE A 63 4.58 -10.01 6.15
C PHE A 63 6.05 -10.41 6.05
N VAL A 64 6.69 -10.11 4.94
CA VAL A 64 8.14 -10.22 4.80
C VAL A 64 8.77 -8.89 5.14
N CYS A 65 9.77 -8.90 6.01
CA CYS A 65 10.66 -7.76 6.25
C CYS A 65 11.99 -8.01 5.54
N PHE A 66 12.30 -7.16 4.57
CA PHE A 66 13.52 -7.21 3.79
C PHE A 66 14.42 -6.02 4.14
N ASP A 67 15.67 -6.30 4.48
CA ASP A 67 16.70 -5.28 4.68
C ASP A 67 17.22 -4.82 3.33
N VAL A 68 16.95 -3.56 2.98
CA VAL A 68 17.38 -3.00 1.69
C VAL A 68 18.89 -2.79 1.65
N ARG A 69 19.52 -2.46 2.79
CA ARG A 69 20.96 -2.18 2.86
C ARG A 69 21.77 -3.46 2.67
N TYR A 70 21.37 -4.54 3.34
CA TYR A 70 22.09 -5.82 3.30
C TYR A 70 21.49 -6.83 2.32
N GLU A 71 20.45 -6.44 1.59
CA GLU A 71 19.79 -7.25 0.57
C GLU A 71 19.40 -8.64 1.08
N ARG A 72 18.67 -8.70 2.19
CA ARG A 72 18.28 -9.99 2.77
C ARG A 72 16.90 -9.94 3.40
N VAL A 73 16.22 -11.08 3.38
CA VAL A 73 15.03 -11.27 4.20
C VAL A 73 15.47 -11.39 5.66
N LEU A 74 14.90 -10.54 6.53
CA LEU A 74 15.17 -10.55 7.97
C LEU A 74 14.15 -11.38 8.74
N SER A 75 12.87 -11.25 8.39
CA SER A 75 11.80 -11.91 9.14
C SER A 75 10.59 -12.20 8.26
N PHE A 76 9.92 -13.30 8.59
CA PHE A 76 8.55 -13.62 8.17
C PHE A 76 7.64 -13.37 9.38
N ILE A 77 7.01 -12.19 9.37
CA ILE A 77 6.19 -11.68 10.47
C ILE A 77 4.80 -12.30 10.37
N THR A 78 4.43 -13.05 11.41
CA THR A 78 3.08 -13.58 11.54
C THR A 78 2.08 -12.47 11.80
N THR A 79 0.86 -12.65 11.33
CA THR A 79 -0.16 -11.61 11.41
C THR A 79 -1.50 -12.17 11.87
N PRO A 80 -2.34 -11.39 12.58
CA PRO A 80 -3.73 -11.75 12.79
C PRO A 80 -4.46 -12.00 11.46
N LYS A 81 -5.41 -12.93 11.46
CA LYS A 81 -6.13 -13.39 10.25
C LYS A 81 -6.84 -12.27 9.48
N GLU A 82 -7.21 -11.19 10.16
CA GLU A 82 -7.94 -10.06 9.58
C GLU A 82 -7.04 -9.00 8.89
N VAL A 83 -5.71 -9.09 9.05
CA VAL A 83 -4.79 -8.06 8.52
C VAL A 83 -4.44 -8.32 7.05
N LEU A 84 -4.09 -9.58 6.72
CA LEU A 84 -3.79 -10.02 5.35
C LEU A 84 -4.94 -10.86 4.83
N VAL A 85 -5.92 -10.20 4.23
CA VAL A 85 -7.08 -10.86 3.62
C VAL A 85 -6.77 -11.14 2.16
N ARG A 86 -7.04 -12.37 1.69
CA ARG A 86 -6.98 -12.71 0.27
C ARG A 86 -7.86 -11.73 -0.53
N GLN A 87 -7.45 -11.40 -1.77
CA GLN A 87 -8.09 -10.44 -2.69
C GLN A 87 -7.68 -8.96 -2.53
N GLY A 88 -6.57 -8.67 -1.85
CA GLY A 88 -5.86 -7.38 -2.03
C GLY A 88 -6.55 -6.16 -1.39
N LEU A 89 -7.27 -6.37 -0.28
CA LEU A 89 -7.90 -5.29 0.49
C LEU A 89 -6.95 -4.64 1.49
N THR A 90 -5.81 -5.28 1.74
CA THR A 90 -4.78 -4.81 2.67
C THR A 90 -4.08 -3.59 2.08
N VAL A 91 -4.26 -2.45 2.75
CA VAL A 91 -3.57 -1.21 2.41
C VAL A 91 -2.43 -1.02 3.39
N LEU A 92 -1.20 -1.24 2.93
CA LEU A 92 0.01 -1.02 3.72
C LEU A 92 0.32 0.47 3.74
N ILE A 93 0.59 1.00 4.94
CA ILE A 93 0.96 2.39 5.13
C ILE A 93 2.08 2.54 6.15
N GLU A 94 2.83 3.63 6.02
CA GLU A 94 3.70 4.11 7.08
C GLU A 94 2.86 4.99 8.04
N TYR A 95 2.79 4.57 9.30
CA TYR A 95 2.07 5.29 10.35
C TYR A 95 3.00 5.54 11.52
N LYS A 96 3.40 6.81 11.71
CA LYS A 96 4.32 7.23 12.78
C LYS A 96 5.64 6.44 12.77
N GLY A 97 6.22 6.22 11.58
CA GLY A 97 7.47 5.47 11.41
C GLY A 97 7.36 3.95 11.57
N LYS A 98 6.14 3.40 11.75
CA LYS A 98 5.89 1.96 11.86
C LYS A 98 5.10 1.45 10.66
N LEU A 99 5.27 0.16 10.36
CA LEU A 99 4.39 -0.55 9.44
C LEU A 99 2.98 -0.59 10.04
N ALA A 100 2.00 -0.13 9.27
CA ALA A 100 0.61 -0.30 9.61
C ALA A 100 -0.22 -0.73 8.41
N VAL A 101 -1.39 -1.29 8.70
CA VAL A 101 -2.31 -1.83 7.72
C VAL A 101 -3.70 -1.28 8.00
N ILE A 102 -4.31 -0.69 6.98
CA ILE A 102 -5.71 -0.30 7.00
C ILE A 102 -6.55 -1.46 6.47
N VAL A 103 -7.52 -1.88 7.26
CA VAL A 103 -8.53 -2.88 6.91
C VAL A 103 -9.90 -2.21 6.91
N PRO A 104 -10.41 -1.82 5.73
CA PRO A 104 -11.75 -1.24 5.61
C PRO A 104 -12.83 -2.22 6.07
N ASN A 105 -13.78 -1.74 6.87
CA ASN A 105 -14.98 -2.51 7.19
C ASN A 105 -16.06 -2.19 6.16
N CYS A 106 -16.04 -2.92 5.04
CA CYS A 106 -16.94 -2.70 3.91
C CYS A 106 -18.12 -3.68 3.85
N GLY A 107 -18.14 -4.75 4.65
CA GLY A 107 -19.23 -5.76 4.62
C GLY A 107 -19.59 -6.18 3.19
N ARG A 108 -20.88 -6.07 2.81
CA ARG A 108 -21.38 -6.22 1.43
C ARG A 108 -21.58 -4.89 0.70
N CYS A 109 -21.18 -3.78 1.30
CA CYS A 109 -21.37 -2.43 0.79
C CYS A 109 -20.22 -2.02 -0.14
N SER A 110 -20.51 -1.14 -1.09
CA SER A 110 -19.54 -0.53 -2.03
C SER A 110 -18.79 0.68 -1.43
N SER A 111 -18.79 0.81 -0.10
CA SER A 111 -18.13 1.87 0.64
C SER A 111 -17.82 1.44 2.07
N PHE A 112 -16.95 2.18 2.75
CA PHE A 112 -16.69 2.01 4.17
C PHE A 112 -16.72 3.37 4.88
N HIS A 113 -17.30 3.39 6.08
CA HIS A 113 -17.17 4.52 7.01
C HIS A 113 -16.38 4.12 8.26
N ARG A 114 -15.99 2.86 8.40
CA ARG A 114 -15.19 2.35 9.51
C ARG A 114 -14.04 1.53 8.99
N PHE A 115 -12.90 1.58 9.67
CA PHE A 115 -11.76 0.76 9.36
C PHE A 115 -10.96 0.43 10.62
N ASN A 116 -10.25 -0.70 10.58
CA ASN A 116 -9.26 -1.03 11.59
C ASN A 116 -7.88 -0.62 11.08
N LEU A 117 -7.10 0.03 11.94
CA LEU A 117 -5.68 0.28 11.76
C LEU A 117 -4.91 -0.71 12.63
N TRP A 118 -4.17 -1.60 11.97
CA TRP A 118 -3.27 -2.54 12.60
C TRP A 118 -1.85 -2.01 12.55
N ILE A 119 -1.18 -1.88 13.68
CA ILE A 119 0.17 -1.33 13.77
C ILE A 119 1.10 -2.44 14.24
N LEU A 120 2.19 -2.66 13.53
CA LEU A 120 3.24 -3.58 13.95
C LEU A 120 4.09 -2.86 15.02
N GLU A 121 3.89 -3.24 16.28
CA GLU A 121 4.55 -2.62 17.42
C GLU A 121 5.98 -3.13 17.61
N ASP A 122 6.18 -4.44 17.41
CA ASP A 122 7.46 -5.12 17.54
C ASP A 122 7.64 -6.14 16.40
N VAL A 123 8.64 -5.90 15.55
CA VAL A 123 8.97 -6.72 14.38
C VAL A 123 9.56 -8.07 14.76
N THR A 124 10.22 -8.19 15.92
CA THR A 124 10.88 -9.41 16.36
C THR A 124 9.90 -10.33 17.09
N LYS A 125 9.01 -9.75 17.89
CA LYS A 125 7.98 -10.51 18.63
C LYS A 125 6.70 -10.74 17.82
N HIS A 126 6.58 -10.10 16.65
CA HIS A 126 5.37 -10.11 15.81
C HIS A 126 4.14 -9.57 16.56
N GLU A 127 4.34 -8.54 17.38
CA GLU A 127 3.27 -7.94 18.19
C GLU A 127 2.55 -6.87 17.40
N TRP A 128 1.23 -6.99 17.33
CA TRP A 128 0.35 -6.06 16.63
C TRP A 128 -0.62 -5.40 17.59
N SER A 129 -0.81 -4.09 17.44
CA SER A 129 -1.91 -3.36 18.09
C SER A 129 -3.02 -3.04 17.09
N LYS A 130 -4.26 -2.94 17.58
CA LYS A 130 -5.45 -2.63 16.78
C LYS A 130 -6.08 -1.34 17.28
N GLN A 131 -6.40 -0.45 16.36
CA GLN A 131 -7.24 0.72 16.61
C GLN A 131 -8.39 0.75 15.61
N THR A 132 -9.60 1.08 16.05
CA THR A 132 -10.77 1.19 15.18
C THR A 132 -11.16 2.65 15.02
N PHE A 133 -11.33 3.08 13.78
CA PHE A 133 -11.70 4.45 13.43
C PHE A 133 -13.02 4.49 12.68
N GLU A 134 -13.72 5.60 12.86
CA GLU A 134 -14.94 5.95 12.13
C GLU A 134 -14.72 7.27 11.41
N LEU A 135 -15.05 7.27 10.12
CA LEU A 135 -14.91 8.38 9.20
C LEU A 135 -16.21 9.19 9.19
N PRO A 136 -16.13 10.53 9.24
CA PRO A 136 -17.31 11.39 9.10
C PRO A 136 -18.05 11.26 7.76
N LEU A 137 -17.39 10.74 6.71
CA LEU A 137 -17.98 10.47 5.39
C LEU A 137 -17.56 9.08 4.93
N SER A 138 -18.50 8.33 4.34
CA SER A 138 -18.20 7.04 3.72
C SER A 138 -17.33 7.21 2.48
N LEU A 139 -16.29 6.39 2.37
CA LEU A 139 -15.39 6.38 1.21
C LEU A 139 -15.72 5.19 0.29
N PRO A 140 -15.75 5.39 -1.05
CA PRO A 140 -16.00 4.31 -2.00
C PRO A 140 -14.96 3.19 -1.89
N PHE A 141 -15.43 1.95 -1.89
CA PHE A 141 -14.60 0.76 -1.85
C PHE A 141 -15.34 -0.43 -2.45
N THR A 142 -14.94 -0.83 -3.65
CA THR A 142 -15.47 -2.02 -4.33
C THR A 142 -14.36 -3.00 -4.68
N PHE A 143 -14.69 -4.29 -4.61
CA PHE A 143 -13.79 -5.37 -5.01
C PHE A 143 -13.45 -5.37 -6.51
N ALA A 144 -14.31 -4.76 -7.33
CA ALA A 144 -14.27 -4.84 -8.79
C ALA A 144 -13.90 -3.52 -9.51
N GLY A 145 -13.48 -2.45 -8.81
CA GLY A 145 -13.12 -1.22 -9.51
C GLY A 145 -12.71 -0.03 -8.63
N ALA A 146 -13.70 0.74 -8.16
CA ALA A 146 -13.49 1.99 -7.44
C ALA A 146 -13.04 1.72 -6.00
N ARG A 147 -11.77 1.95 -5.71
CA ARG A 147 -11.22 1.86 -4.35
C ARG A 147 -10.67 3.19 -3.92
N THR A 148 -11.04 3.63 -2.73
CA THR A 148 -10.34 4.70 -2.04
C THR A 148 -9.38 4.04 -1.06
N ILE A 149 -8.07 4.20 -1.28
CA ILE A 149 -7.03 3.62 -0.42
C ILE A 149 -6.17 4.72 0.17
N SER A 150 -5.32 4.34 1.11
CA SER A 150 -4.30 5.22 1.69
C SER A 150 -2.91 4.91 1.14
N GLN A 151 -2.08 5.94 1.06
CA GLN A 151 -0.64 5.80 0.79
C GLN A 151 0.23 6.12 2.00
N GLY A 152 -0.38 6.43 3.16
CA GLY A 152 0.38 6.87 4.32
C GLY A 152 -0.24 8.02 5.06
N THR A 153 0.60 8.60 5.89
CA THR A 153 0.31 9.81 6.65
C THR A 153 1.09 11.00 6.10
N ASN A 154 0.54 12.21 6.29
CA ASN A 154 1.32 13.42 6.09
C ASN A 154 2.15 13.76 7.34
N LYS A 155 2.96 14.83 7.26
CA LYS A 155 3.78 15.31 8.39
C LYS A 155 2.98 15.68 9.65
N ALA A 156 1.68 15.96 9.51
CA ALA A 156 0.79 16.24 10.64
C ALA A 156 0.15 14.97 11.24
N GLY A 157 0.45 13.79 10.69
CA GLY A 157 -0.12 12.51 11.13
C GLY A 157 -1.56 12.26 10.63
N GLU A 158 -2.05 13.05 9.68
CA GLU A 158 -3.33 12.79 9.03
C GLU A 158 -3.18 11.60 8.06
N ILE A 159 -4.10 10.64 8.14
CA ILE A 159 -4.18 9.54 7.18
C ILE A 159 -4.79 10.08 5.89
N ILE A 160 -4.10 9.86 4.78
CA ILE A 160 -4.53 10.36 3.47
C ILE A 160 -5.24 9.25 2.72
N PHE A 161 -6.43 9.51 2.21
CA PHE A 161 -7.20 8.61 1.37
C PHE A 161 -7.44 9.24 0.00
N TYR A 162 -7.30 8.46 -1.07
CA TYR A 162 -7.53 8.92 -2.44
C TYR A 162 -8.10 7.79 -3.31
N PRO A 163 -8.88 8.11 -4.35
CA PRO A 163 -9.41 7.10 -5.26
C PRO A 163 -8.29 6.57 -6.15
N THR A 164 -8.15 5.24 -6.24
CA THR A 164 -7.18 4.54 -7.07
C THR A 164 -7.55 4.51 -8.54
N THR A 165 -8.78 4.92 -8.88
CA THR A 165 -9.28 4.93 -10.24
C THR A 165 -10.02 6.22 -10.54
N LEU A 166 -9.89 6.66 -11.78
CA LEU A 166 -10.66 7.77 -12.34
C LEU A 166 -11.88 7.18 -13.04
N THR A 167 -13.02 7.18 -12.33
CA THR A 167 -14.28 6.64 -12.85
C THR A 167 -15.09 7.75 -13.51
N GLY A 168 -15.08 7.77 -14.85
CA GLY A 168 -15.82 8.74 -15.65
C GLY A 168 -14.98 9.89 -16.17
N ARG A 169 -15.31 10.37 -17.37
CA ARG A 169 -14.66 11.54 -17.99
C ARG A 169 -15.00 12.82 -17.24
N ALA A 170 -14.02 13.72 -17.16
CA ALA A 170 -14.13 15.06 -16.60
C ALA A 170 -14.73 15.14 -15.18
N GLN A 171 -14.45 14.14 -14.33
CA GLN A 171 -14.91 14.13 -12.94
C GLN A 171 -13.86 14.75 -12.00
N PRO A 172 -14.27 15.55 -11.01
CA PRO A 172 -13.34 16.14 -10.05
C PRO A 172 -12.65 15.08 -9.18
N PHE A 173 -11.32 15.17 -9.08
CA PHE A 173 -10.51 14.32 -8.22
C PHE A 173 -10.46 14.88 -6.80
N TYR A 174 -10.78 14.06 -5.81
CA TYR A 174 -10.76 14.45 -4.40
C TYR A 174 -9.80 13.59 -3.58
N VAL A 175 -9.10 14.24 -2.67
CA VAL A 175 -8.26 13.62 -1.66
C VAL A 175 -8.84 13.94 -0.29
N PHE A 176 -8.88 12.93 0.58
CA PHE A 176 -9.44 13.04 1.91
C PHE A 176 -8.32 12.92 2.93
N TYR A 177 -8.31 13.82 3.91
CA TYR A 177 -7.36 13.79 5.00
C TYR A 177 -8.13 13.58 6.29
N TYR A 178 -7.82 12.49 6.98
CA TYR A 178 -8.44 12.11 8.24
C TYR A 178 -7.45 12.29 9.39
N ASN A 179 -7.82 13.08 10.38
CA ASN A 179 -7.01 13.25 11.58
C ASN A 179 -7.44 12.21 12.63
N PRO A 180 -6.58 11.23 12.98
CA PRO A 180 -6.95 10.18 13.93
C PRO A 180 -7.11 10.68 15.38
N VAL A 181 -6.58 11.87 15.70
CA VAL A 181 -6.67 12.48 17.04
C VAL A 181 -7.98 13.26 17.18
N THR A 182 -8.24 14.19 16.26
CA THR A 182 -9.44 15.03 16.31
C THR A 182 -10.67 14.36 15.71
N LYS A 183 -10.48 13.24 14.98
CA LYS A 183 -11.51 12.50 14.23
C LYS A 183 -12.19 13.31 13.12
N ASN A 184 -11.64 14.48 12.80
CA ASN A 184 -12.13 15.30 11.71
C ASN A 184 -11.59 14.79 10.37
N MET A 185 -12.40 14.98 9.33
CA MET A 185 -12.00 14.68 7.96
C MET A 185 -12.26 15.88 7.06
N ARG A 186 -11.27 16.23 6.24
CA ARG A 186 -11.39 17.26 5.20
C ARG A 186 -11.33 16.61 3.82
N LYS A 187 -12.17 17.12 2.91
CA LYS A 187 -12.21 16.75 1.49
C LYS A 187 -11.59 17.88 0.69
N VAL A 188 -10.56 17.57 -0.09
CA VAL A 188 -9.82 18.55 -0.90
C VAL A 188 -9.94 18.18 -2.38
N ARG A 189 -10.37 19.13 -3.21
CA ARG A 189 -10.36 18.97 -4.66
C ARG A 189 -8.96 19.22 -5.19
N ILE A 190 -8.48 18.34 -6.05
CA ILE A 190 -7.27 18.58 -6.84
C ILE A 190 -7.71 19.06 -8.22
N HIS A 191 -7.21 20.23 -8.61
CA HIS A 191 -7.53 20.85 -9.90
C HIS A 191 -6.54 20.44 -10.99
N GLY A 192 -6.99 20.45 -12.24
CA GLY A 192 -6.15 20.22 -13.42
C GLY A 192 -5.79 18.75 -13.65
N ILE A 193 -6.49 17.83 -12.97
CA ILE A 193 -6.30 16.40 -13.12
C ILE A 193 -7.64 15.77 -13.41
N ALA A 194 -7.77 15.21 -14.62
CA ALA A 194 -8.92 14.42 -15.05
C ALA A 194 -10.29 15.13 -14.90
N ASP A 195 -10.30 16.42 -14.61
CA ASP A 195 -11.46 17.23 -14.27
C ASP A 195 -12.04 17.98 -15.48
N THR A 196 -11.44 17.82 -16.66
CA THR A 196 -11.81 18.45 -17.92
C THR A 196 -11.64 17.50 -19.11
N GLU A 197 -12.46 17.63 -20.15
CA GLU A 197 -12.31 16.82 -21.39
C GLU A 197 -10.98 17.11 -22.09
N GLU A 198 -10.49 18.35 -22.02
CA GLU A 198 -9.20 18.75 -22.59
C GLU A 198 -8.04 17.95 -21.99
N PHE A 199 -8.05 17.69 -20.68
CA PHE A 199 -7.07 16.83 -20.03
C PHE A 199 -7.12 15.41 -20.60
N TRP A 200 -8.32 14.82 -20.68
CA TRP A 200 -8.49 13.46 -21.17
C TRP A 200 -8.04 13.31 -22.63
N ASN A 201 -8.41 14.25 -23.49
CA ASN A 201 -8.01 14.26 -24.90
C ASN A 201 -6.50 14.46 -25.08
N ARG A 202 -5.90 15.37 -24.30
CA ARG A 202 -4.45 15.64 -24.36
C ARG A 202 -3.61 14.41 -24.04
N TYR A 203 -4.07 13.57 -23.12
CA TYR A 203 -3.37 12.36 -22.68
C TYR A 203 -3.94 11.06 -23.26
N GLY A 204 -4.89 11.15 -24.21
CA GLY A 204 -5.48 9.99 -24.88
C GLY A 204 -6.23 9.03 -23.94
N LEU A 205 -6.79 9.53 -22.84
CA LEU A 205 -7.50 8.72 -21.86
C LEU A 205 -8.91 8.39 -22.38
N THR A 206 -9.28 7.11 -22.40
CA THR A 206 -10.54 6.64 -23.00
C THR A 206 -11.38 5.73 -22.09
N GLY A 207 -10.85 5.32 -20.94
CA GLY A 207 -11.50 4.37 -20.02
C GLY A 207 -11.16 4.61 -18.55
N VAL A 208 -11.22 3.56 -17.73
CA VAL A 208 -10.87 3.65 -16.31
C VAL A 208 -9.36 3.70 -16.17
N CYS A 209 -8.82 4.83 -15.70
CA CYS A 209 -7.39 4.98 -15.47
C CYS A 209 -7.03 4.73 -14.01
N CYS A 210 -5.88 4.12 -13.76
CA CYS A 210 -5.34 3.97 -12.40
C CYS A 210 -4.66 5.27 -11.96
N ALA A 211 -4.91 5.68 -10.72
CA ALA A 211 -4.31 6.84 -10.09
C ALA A 211 -3.45 6.40 -8.89
N SER A 212 -2.26 6.97 -8.75
CA SER A 212 -1.43 6.86 -7.55
C SER A 212 -1.04 8.23 -7.05
N PHE A 213 -1.08 8.44 -5.73
CA PHE A 213 -0.89 9.74 -5.08
C PHE A 213 0.26 9.66 -4.09
N SER A 214 1.42 10.26 -4.39
CA SER A 214 2.54 10.30 -3.43
C SER A 214 2.51 11.57 -2.59
N PRO A 215 2.32 11.49 -1.25
CA PRO A 215 2.39 12.65 -0.37
C PRO A 215 3.81 13.09 0.00
N GLN A 216 4.81 12.24 -0.26
CA GLN A 216 6.20 12.51 0.10
C GLN A 216 7.07 12.53 -1.18
N HIS A 217 7.87 13.58 -1.31
CA HIS A 217 8.83 13.76 -2.39
C HIS A 217 10.14 13.02 -2.04
N VAL A 218 10.79 12.44 -3.05
CA VAL A 218 12.22 12.09 -3.02
C VAL A 218 12.96 13.40 -3.28
N ASP A 219 13.81 13.88 -2.37
CA ASP A 219 14.50 15.19 -2.35
C ASP A 219 15.33 15.63 -3.59
N SER A 220 15.09 15.08 -4.79
CA SER A 220 15.64 15.55 -6.04
C SER A 220 14.52 16.06 -6.95
N ILE A 221 14.54 17.37 -7.18
CA ILE A 221 13.70 18.24 -8.04
C ILE A 221 12.75 19.09 -7.19
N ALA A 222 13.20 20.33 -6.93
CA ALA A 222 12.45 21.38 -6.27
C ALA A 222 11.00 21.47 -6.77
N PHE A 223 10.07 21.65 -5.81
CA PHE A 223 8.69 22.17 -5.85
C PHE A 223 7.81 21.27 -4.95
N TYR A 224 7.07 21.89 -4.03
CA TYR A 224 6.06 21.22 -3.20
C TYR A 224 4.92 20.72 -4.09
N ASN A 225 5.13 19.60 -4.78
CA ASN A 225 4.13 19.01 -5.67
C ASN A 225 3.74 17.62 -5.17
N VAL A 226 2.44 17.47 -4.97
CA VAL A 226 1.77 16.18 -4.97
C VAL A 226 1.93 15.57 -6.36
N PHE A 227 2.52 14.38 -6.45
CA PHE A 227 2.60 13.66 -7.71
C PHE A 227 1.41 12.72 -7.84
N LEU A 228 0.55 12.97 -8.83
CA LEU A 228 -0.41 11.99 -9.29
C LEU A 228 0.11 11.33 -10.57
N CYS A 229 0.35 10.02 -10.52
CA CYS A 229 0.62 9.25 -11.73
C CYS A 229 -0.70 8.64 -12.21
N VAL A 230 -1.06 8.94 -13.46
CA VAL A 230 -2.20 8.33 -14.15
C VAL A 230 -1.64 7.34 -15.16
N ARG A 231 -2.01 6.06 -15.02
CA ARG A 231 -1.72 5.02 -16.02
C ARG A 231 -3.01 4.65 -16.74
N ALA A 232 -2.96 4.70 -18.07
CA ALA A 232 -3.98 4.18 -18.97
C ALA A 232 -3.83 2.66 -19.12
#